data_AF-A0A1T5CU84-F1
#
_entry.id   AF-A0A1T5CU84-F1
#
_cell.length_a   1.000
_cell.length_b   1.000
_cell.length_c   1.000
_cell.angle_alpha   90.00
_cell.angle_beta   90.00
_cell.angle_gamma   90.00
#
_symmetry.space_group_name_H-M   'P 1'
#
loop_
_entity.id
_entity.type
_entity.pdbx_description
1 polymer ?
#
loop_
_entity_poly.entity_id
_entity_poly.type
_entity_poly.pdbx_seq_one_letter_code
_entity_poly.pdbx_strand_id
1 'polypeptide(L)'
;MLMQIGSFNDYYDKLTTIEKKNSPKEIFYKGDFSLLENGRRVAVVGSRKVSDLGVRRARKIAQLLVQNDITVVSGLAEGIATIAHKTAIES
;
A
#
# COMPACT_ATOMS: atom_id res chain seq x y z
N MET A 1 16.41 16.06 -11.58
CA MET A 1 15.93 16.60 -10.29
C MET A 1 15.84 15.44 -9.32
N LEU A 2 16.88 15.22 -8.52
CA LEU A 2 16.94 14.13 -7.54
C LEU A 2 16.02 14.51 -6.38
N MET A 3 14.92 13.78 -6.23
CA MET A 3 13.93 14.04 -5.18
C MET A 3 14.51 13.75 -3.81
N GLN A 4 14.10 14.59 -2.87
CA GLN A 4 14.57 14.76 -1.51
C GLN A 4 14.45 13.45 -0.70
N ILE A 5 15.59 12.98 -0.20
CA ILE A 5 15.72 11.81 0.66
C ILE A 5 15.20 12.21 2.06
N GLY A 6 13.89 12.17 2.27
CA GLY A 6 13.37 11.76 3.59
C GLY A 6 13.81 10.32 3.73
N SER A 7 14.81 10.06 4.59
CA SER A 7 15.64 8.89 4.36
C SER A 7 14.86 7.63 4.74
N PHE A 8 14.94 6.61 3.89
CA PHE A 8 14.48 5.29 4.28
C PHE A 8 15.04 4.87 5.65
N ASN A 9 16.20 5.39 6.08
CA ASN A 9 16.74 5.14 7.41
C ASN A 9 15.83 5.69 8.52
N ASP A 10 15.25 6.88 8.33
CA ASP A 10 14.34 7.50 9.30
C ASP A 10 13.07 6.66 9.46
N TYR A 11 12.57 6.11 8.35
CA TYR A 11 11.46 5.15 8.36
C TYR A 11 11.88 3.79 8.93
N TYR A 12 13.08 3.30 8.58
CA TYR A 12 13.64 2.04 9.04
C TYR A 12 13.76 2.02 10.55
N ASP A 13 14.13 3.13 11.17
CA ASP A 13 14.27 3.23 12.62
C ASP A 13 12.96 3.02 13.37
N LYS A 14 11.82 3.33 12.73
CA LYS A 14 10.46 3.11 13.26
C LYS A 14 10.01 1.64 13.19
N LEU A 15 10.71 0.80 12.43
CA LEU A 15 10.37 -0.61 12.29
C LEU A 15 10.68 -1.40 13.57
N THR A 16 9.85 -2.39 13.87
CA THR A 16 10.09 -3.38 14.92
C THR A 16 11.31 -4.24 14.61
N THR A 17 11.85 -4.93 15.61
CA THR A 17 12.99 -5.84 15.43
C THR A 17 12.74 -6.91 14.35
N ILE A 18 11.51 -7.44 14.27
CA ILE A 18 11.14 -8.46 13.28
C ILE A 18 11.10 -7.84 11.87
N GLU A 19 10.55 -6.63 11.73
CA GLU A 19 10.49 -5.93 10.46
C GLU A 19 11.89 -5.54 9.98
N LYS A 20 12.75 -4.99 10.85
CA LYS A 20 14.15 -4.65 10.54
C LYS A 20 14.93 -5.84 9.97
N LYS A 21 14.71 -7.04 10.52
CA LYS A 21 15.34 -8.28 10.06
C LYS A 21 14.94 -8.69 8.63
N ASN A 22 13.70 -8.41 8.23
CA ASN A 22 13.14 -8.81 6.93
C ASN A 22 13.04 -7.65 5.93
N SER A 23 13.42 -6.45 6.35
CA SER A 23 13.41 -5.24 5.52
C SER A 23 14.59 -5.25 4.56
N PRO A 24 14.42 -4.80 3.30
CA PRO A 24 15.53 -4.62 2.38
C PRO A 24 16.51 -3.57 2.93
N LYS A 25 17.78 -3.63 2.48
CA LYS A 25 18.80 -2.64 2.86
C LYS A 25 18.52 -1.26 2.26
N GLU A 26 17.91 -1.23 1.07
CA GLU A 26 17.62 -0.02 0.32
C GLU A 26 16.28 -0.19 -0.41
N ILE A 27 15.55 0.91 -0.60
CA ILE A 27 14.33 0.95 -1.41
C ILE A 27 14.38 2.12 -2.40
N PHE A 28 13.83 1.89 -3.59
CA PHE A 28 13.57 2.95 -4.57
C PHE A 28 12.08 3.25 -4.56
N TYR A 29 11.72 4.53 -4.61
CA TYR A 29 10.33 4.95 -4.64
C TYR A 29 10.11 6.09 -5.62
N LYS A 30 8.85 6.28 -6.02
CA LYS A 30 8.40 7.40 -6.83
C LYS A 30 7.02 7.82 -6.34
N GLY A 31 6.83 9.12 -6.15
CA GLY A 31 5.59 9.68 -5.62
C GLY A 31 5.75 10.19 -4.19
N ASP A 32 4.65 10.24 -3.46
CA ASP A 32 4.60 10.78 -2.11
C ASP A 32 5.04 9.74 -1.06
N PHE A 33 6.19 9.99 -0.42
CA PHE A 33 6.72 9.13 0.64
C PHE A 33 5.90 9.21 1.94
N SER A 34 5.15 10.29 2.14
CA SER A 34 4.35 10.49 3.36
C SER A 34 3.26 9.41 3.51
N LEU A 35 2.80 8.82 2.41
CA LEU A 35 1.84 7.69 2.40
C LEU A 35 2.42 6.42 3.03
N LEU A 36 3.74 6.23 2.96
CA LEU A 36 4.44 5.12 3.62
C LEU A 36 4.70 5.43 5.09
N GLU A 37 5.04 6.68 5.39
CA GLU A 37 5.46 7.08 6.73
C GLU A 37 4.27 7.23 7.69
N ASN A 38 3.18 7.85 7.23
CA ASN A 38 2.12 8.36 8.10
C ASN A 38 0.86 7.48 8.08
N GLY A 39 0.08 7.60 9.14
CA GLY A 39 -1.25 7.01 9.24
C GLY A 39 -1.26 5.48 9.34
N ARG A 40 -2.47 4.92 9.21
CA ARG A 40 -2.70 3.47 9.19
C ARG A 40 -2.63 2.98 7.74
N ARG A 41 -2.16 1.74 7.58
CA ARG A 41 -2.00 1.07 6.28
C ARG A 41 -2.59 -0.33 6.35
N VAL A 42 -3.21 -0.78 5.26
CA VAL A 42 -3.73 -2.14 5.13
C VAL A 42 -3.30 -2.73 3.79
N ALA A 43 -2.70 -3.91 3.86
CA ALA A 43 -2.38 -4.70 2.68
C ALA A 43 -3.65 -5.40 2.15
N VAL A 44 -4.07 -5.07 0.92
CA VAL A 44 -5.18 -5.73 0.24
C VAL A 44 -4.63 -6.68 -0.81
N VAL A 45 -4.70 -7.98 -0.52
CA VAL A 45 -4.15 -9.05 -1.37
C VAL A 45 -5.23 -10.05 -1.76
N GLY A 46 -5.03 -10.76 -2.87
CA GLY A 46 -5.97 -11.80 -3.30
C GLY A 46 -5.67 -12.35 -4.70
N SER A 47 -6.64 -13.09 -5.25
CA SER A 47 -6.50 -13.79 -6.53
C SER A 47 -6.26 -12.85 -7.72
N ARG A 48 -5.51 -13.33 -8.71
CA ARG A 48 -5.38 -12.70 -10.05
C ARG A 48 -6.61 -12.96 -10.92
N LYS A 49 -7.27 -14.11 -10.74
CA LYS A 49 -8.53 -14.47 -11.39
C LYS A 49 -9.67 -14.27 -10.39
N VAL A 50 -10.43 -13.20 -10.55
CA VAL A 50 -11.39 -12.74 -9.54
C VAL A 50 -12.81 -13.01 -10.02
N SER A 51 -13.66 -13.53 -9.12
CA SER A 51 -15.10 -13.62 -9.37
C SER A 51 -15.78 -12.26 -9.23
N ASP A 52 -16.99 -12.10 -9.77
CA ASP A 52 -17.75 -10.85 -9.63
C ASP A 52 -17.99 -10.47 -8.16
N LEU A 53 -18.22 -11.46 -7.30
CA LEU A 53 -18.33 -11.22 -5.86
C LEU A 53 -17.02 -10.72 -5.25
N GLY A 54 -15.89 -11.29 -5.68
CA GLY A 54 -14.56 -10.84 -5.27
C GLY A 54 -14.30 -9.39 -5.70
N VAL A 55 -14.70 -9.02 -6.92
CA VAL A 55 -14.61 -7.65 -7.42
C VAL A 55 -15.42 -6.69 -6.55
N ARG A 56 -16.69 -7.01 -6.28
CA ARG A 56 -17.58 -6.18 -5.44
C ARG A 56 -17.02 -6.00 -4.03
N ARG A 57 -16.51 -7.07 -3.43
CA ARG A 57 -15.91 -7.03 -2.08
C ARG A 57 -14.62 -6.20 -2.05
N ALA A 58 -13.72 -6.40 -3.02
CA ALA A 58 -12.48 -5.64 -3.11
C ALA A 58 -12.75 -4.12 -3.23
N ARG A 59 -13.71 -3.73 -4.07
CA ARG A 59 -14.14 -2.34 -4.18
C ARG A 59 -14.67 -1.80 -2.85
N LYS A 60 -15.62 -2.52 -2.23
CA LYS A 60 -16.24 -2.08 -0.97
C LYS A 60 -15.20 -1.91 0.14
N ILE A 61 -14.26 -2.85 0.27
CA ILE A 61 -13.21 -2.80 1.29
C ILE A 61 -12.26 -1.62 1.01
N ALA A 62 -11.74 -1.49 -0.22
CA ALA A 62 -10.81 -0.42 -0.55
C ALA A 62 -11.43 0.98 -0.34
N GLN A 63 -12.69 1.17 -0.74
CA GLN A 63 -13.42 2.41 -0.52
C GLN A 63 -13.57 2.72 0.97
N LEU A 64 -13.95 1.74 1.79
CA LEU A 64 -14.09 1.94 3.23
C LEU A 64 -12.76 2.27 3.90
N LEU A 65 -11.65 1.69 3.45
CA LEU A 65 -10.32 2.01 3.98
C LEU A 65 -9.95 3.48 3.70
N VAL A 66 -10.10 3.94 2.45
CA VAL A 66 -9.79 5.32 2.08
C VAL A 66 -10.69 6.33 2.80
N GLN A 67 -11.99 6.05 2.91
CA GLN A 67 -12.94 6.89 3.66
C GLN A 67 -12.63 7.02 5.16
N ASN A 68 -11.76 6.16 5.70
CA ASN A 68 -11.32 6.20 7.10
C ASN A 68 -9.84 6.59 7.23
N ASP A 69 -9.28 7.28 6.23
CA ASP A 69 -7.88 7.73 6.19
C ASP A 69 -6.85 6.59 6.34
N ILE A 70 -7.19 5.40 5.83
CA ILE A 70 -6.31 4.22 5.82
C ILE A 70 -5.74 4.01 4.42
N THR A 71 -4.42 4.08 4.31
CA THR A 71 -3.70 3.88 3.05
C THR A 71 -3.79 2.42 2.60
N VAL A 72 -4.23 2.20 1.35
CA VAL A 72 -4.30 0.87 0.72
C VAL A 72 -2.94 0.52 0.12
N VAL A 73 -2.36 -0.61 0.57
CA VAL A 73 -1.10 -1.16 0.04
C VAL A 73 -1.40 -2.43 -0.75
N SER A 74 -0.84 -2.58 -1.95
CA SER A 74 -0.95 -3.82 -2.74
C SER A 74 0.22 -3.97 -3.72
N GLY A 75 0.26 -5.10 -4.43
CA GLY A 75 1.42 -5.52 -5.23
C GLY A 75 1.30 -5.28 -6.73
N LEU A 76 0.41 -4.41 -7.19
CA LEU A 76 0.17 -4.09 -8.62
C LEU A 76 -0.15 -5.28 -9.54
N ALA A 77 -0.50 -6.45 -8.98
CA ALA A 77 -0.91 -7.61 -9.76
C ALA A 77 -2.30 -7.41 -10.41
N GLU A 78 -2.60 -8.23 -11.43
CA GLU A 78 -3.95 -8.37 -11.94
C GLU A 78 -4.94 -8.81 -10.85
N GLY A 79 -6.24 -8.60 -11.10
CA GLY A 79 -7.29 -9.03 -10.20
C GLY A 79 -7.42 -8.12 -8.98
N ILE A 80 -7.38 -8.70 -7.77
CA ILE A 80 -7.71 -7.99 -6.53
C ILE A 80 -6.82 -6.75 -6.31
N ALA A 81 -5.51 -6.86 -6.58
CA ALA A 81 -4.58 -5.74 -6.40
C ALA A 81 -4.91 -4.56 -7.32
N THR A 82 -5.18 -4.82 -8.61
CA THR A 82 -5.62 -3.80 -9.56
C THR A 82 -6.93 -3.13 -9.13
N ILE A 83 -7.91 -3.93 -8.69
CA ILE A 83 -9.22 -3.40 -8.26
C ILE A 83 -9.08 -2.54 -7.01
N ALA A 84 -8.29 -2.98 -6.03
CA ALA A 84 -8.05 -2.26 -4.79
C ALA A 84 -7.36 -0.90 -5.06
N HIS A 85 -6.30 -0.89 -5.86
CA HIS A 85 -5.59 0.35 -6.22
C HIS A 85 -6.49 1.32 -6.99
N LYS A 86 -7.19 0.86 -8.03
CA LYS A 86 -8.11 1.73 -8.80
C LYS A 86 -9.19 2.33 -7.91
N THR A 87 -9.83 1.49 -7.09
CA THR A 87 -10.87 1.96 -6.18
C THR A 87 -10.32 2.97 -5.18
N ALA A 88 -9.13 2.75 -4.63
CA ALA A 88 -8.53 3.66 -3.67
C ALA A 88 -8.22 5.04 -4.27
N ILE A 89 -7.83 5.10 -5.55
CA ILE A 89 -7.56 6.37 -6.27
C ILE A 89 -8.86 7.10 -6.65
N GLU A 90 -9.91 6.33 -6.94
CA GLU A 90 -11.22 6.85 -7.39
C GLU A 90 -12.17 7.22 -6.22
N SER A 91 -11.82 6.91 -4.97
CA SER A 91 -12.68 7.08 -3.78
C SER A 91 -12.47 8.39 -3.03
#